data_AF-A0A7W7U6D5-F1
#
_entry.id   AF-A0A7W7U6D5-F1
#
_cell.length_a   1.000
_cell.length_b   1.000
_cell.length_c   1.000
_cell.angle_alpha   90.00
_cell.angle_beta   90.00
_cell.angle_gamma   90.00
#
_symmetry.space_group_name_H-M   'P 1'
#
loop_
_entity.id
_entity.type
_entity.pdbx_description
1 polymer ?
#
loop_
_entity_poly.entity_id
_entity_poly.type
_entity_poly.pdbx_seq_one_letter_code
_entity_poly.pdbx_strand_id
1 'polypeptide(L)'
;MGNIVFNQALGRVASLAALPAASDALVAVLLEAAGLVSDATMRDYDDLAALLAGASNEQTTMGRKTLSGVTVTVDDTSDRVAVDCADVTWTAASGNAVGAVVICYDPDTTGGTDADLVPLTKHDVSLTPDGNSFTLSVADFYRATSTA
;
A
#
# COMPACT_ATOMS: atom_id res chain seq x y z
N MET A 1 22.67 2.94 28.71
CA MET A 1 22.58 4.00 27.69
C MET A 1 21.42 3.63 26.81
N GLY A 2 20.37 4.46 26.76
CA GLY A 2 19.17 4.21 25.95
C GLY A 2 19.20 5.12 24.72
N ASN A 3 18.99 4.55 23.55
CA ASN A 3 18.92 5.28 22.29
C ASN A 3 17.47 5.18 21.80
N ILE A 4 16.86 6.31 21.43
CA ILE A 4 15.53 6.37 20.84
C ILE A 4 15.57 7.20 19.55
N VAL A 5 14.65 6.94 18.64
CA VAL A 5 14.43 7.75 17.43
C VAL A 5 13.21 8.63 17.68
N PHE A 6 13.28 9.92 17.38
CA PHE A 6 12.11 10.80 17.54
C PHE A 6 10.98 10.37 16.60
N ASN A 7 9.73 10.50 17.06
CA ASN A 7 8.55 10.08 16.29
C ASN A 7 8.53 10.72 14.90
N GLN A 8 8.77 12.03 14.79
CA GLN A 8 8.86 12.74 13.51
C GLN A 8 9.95 12.19 12.55
N ALA A 9 10.99 11.54 13.08
CA ALA A 9 12.10 10.98 12.29
C ALA A 9 11.91 9.50 11.94
N LEU A 10 10.73 8.91 12.21
CA LEU A 10 10.45 7.52 11.92
C LEU A 10 10.12 7.28 10.43
N GLY A 11 10.82 6.32 9.84
CA GLY A 11 10.36 5.54 8.69
C GLY A 11 10.32 6.23 7.32
N ARG A 12 10.90 5.58 6.30
CA ARG A 12 10.78 6.02 4.90
C ARG A 12 9.34 6.00 4.39
N VAL A 13 8.51 5.06 4.86
CA VAL A 13 7.08 4.97 4.45
C VAL A 13 6.33 6.25 4.79
N ALA A 14 6.54 6.82 5.99
CA ALA A 14 5.92 8.08 6.39
C ALA A 14 6.36 9.24 5.49
N SER A 15 7.64 9.29 5.10
CA SER A 15 8.15 10.32 4.20
C SER A 15 7.55 10.24 2.80
N LEU A 16 7.34 9.04 2.25
CA LEU A 16 6.74 8.85 0.92
C LEU A 16 5.24 9.10 0.96
N ALA A 17 4.56 8.71 2.03
CA ALA A 17 3.14 9.00 2.23
C ALA A 17 2.83 10.49 2.44
N ALA A 18 3.82 11.30 2.78
CA ALA A 18 3.69 12.76 2.82
C ALA A 18 3.65 13.41 1.42
N LEU A 19 3.75 12.60 0.35
CA LEU A 19 3.64 13.02 -1.06
C LEU A 19 4.62 14.17 -1.40
N PRO A 20 5.95 13.91 -1.33
CA PRO A 20 6.98 14.94 -1.47
C PRO A 20 7.17 15.49 -2.90
N ALA A 21 6.64 14.83 -3.93
CA ALA A 21 6.76 15.26 -5.32
C ALA A 21 5.55 16.09 -5.78
N ALA A 22 5.61 16.64 -7.00
CA ALA A 22 4.56 17.53 -7.50
C ALA A 22 3.31 16.80 -8.03
N SER A 23 3.43 15.51 -8.34
CA SER A 23 2.38 14.71 -9.01
C SER A 23 2.36 13.26 -8.50
N ASP A 24 2.82 13.06 -7.28
CA ASP A 24 2.85 11.75 -6.65
C ASP A 24 1.53 11.39 -5.95
N ALA A 25 1.35 10.10 -5.73
CA ALA A 25 0.24 9.56 -4.98
C ALA A 25 0.57 8.20 -4.36
N LEU A 26 -0.31 7.74 -3.46
CA LEU A 26 -0.35 6.33 -3.08
C LEU A 26 -1.38 5.59 -3.92
N VAL A 27 -1.05 4.38 -4.36
CA VAL A 27 -1.88 3.57 -5.27
C VAL A 27 -2.08 2.18 -4.68
N ALA A 28 -3.35 1.77 -4.51
CA ALA A 28 -3.72 0.41 -4.14
C ALA A 28 -3.82 -0.48 -5.39
N VAL A 29 -3.10 -1.60 -5.36
CA VAL A 29 -3.01 -2.62 -6.41
C VAL A 29 -3.57 -3.94 -5.88
N LEU A 30 -4.57 -4.52 -6.55
CA LEU A 30 -5.17 -5.79 -6.17
C LEU A 30 -4.35 -6.95 -6.75
N LEU A 31 -4.07 -7.97 -5.95
CA LEU A 31 -3.37 -9.18 -6.41
C LEU A 31 -4.30 -10.39 -6.38
N GLU A 32 -4.24 -11.20 -7.44
CA GLU A 32 -5.01 -12.43 -7.54
C GLU A 32 -4.64 -13.41 -6.42
N ALA A 33 -5.60 -14.15 -5.89
CA ALA A 33 -5.35 -15.16 -4.86
C ALA A 33 -4.49 -16.33 -5.38
N ALA A 34 -4.60 -16.64 -6.68
CA ALA A 34 -3.77 -17.63 -7.34
C ALA A 34 -2.43 -17.00 -7.76
N GLY A 35 -1.33 -17.71 -7.49
CA GLY A 35 0.02 -17.26 -7.89
C GLY A 35 0.72 -16.37 -6.87
N LEU A 36 0.09 -15.98 -5.74
CA LEU A 36 0.76 -15.21 -4.69
C LEU A 36 2.02 -15.92 -4.18
N VAL A 37 3.15 -15.23 -4.29
CA VAL A 37 4.39 -15.66 -3.63
C VAL A 37 4.30 -15.48 -2.12
N SER A 38 5.23 -16.10 -1.38
CA SER A 38 5.32 -15.91 0.07
C SER A 38 5.65 -14.46 0.43
N ASP A 39 5.22 -14.01 1.62
CA ASP A 39 5.56 -12.67 2.12
C ASP A 39 7.06 -12.43 2.24
N ALA A 40 7.85 -13.50 2.48
CA ALA A 40 9.31 -13.41 2.50
C ALA A 40 9.86 -13.02 1.13
N THR A 41 9.41 -13.70 0.08
CA THR A 41 9.78 -13.39 -1.31
C THR A 41 9.26 -12.04 -1.74
N MET A 42 8.01 -11.69 -1.39
CA MET A 42 7.39 -10.43 -1.80
C MET A 42 8.12 -9.21 -1.23
N ARG A 43 8.70 -9.34 -0.04
CA ARG A 43 9.47 -8.27 0.62
C ARG A 43 10.77 -7.93 -0.11
N ASP A 44 11.29 -8.86 -0.91
CA ASP A 44 12.58 -8.70 -1.59
C ASP A 44 12.45 -7.98 -2.95
N TYR A 45 11.23 -7.66 -3.40
CA TYR A 45 11.01 -6.90 -4.64
C TYR A 45 11.17 -5.40 -4.40
N ASP A 46 11.97 -4.74 -5.24
CA ASP A 46 12.28 -3.32 -5.12
C ASP A 46 11.23 -2.40 -5.77
N ASP A 47 10.53 -2.89 -6.81
CA ASP A 47 9.52 -2.14 -7.56
C ASP A 47 8.30 -3.02 -7.93
N LEU A 48 7.20 -2.37 -8.32
CA LEU A 48 5.96 -3.08 -8.70
C LEU A 48 6.17 -3.93 -9.96
N ALA A 49 7.01 -3.49 -10.91
CA ALA A 49 7.30 -4.27 -12.10
C ALA A 49 7.96 -5.62 -11.76
N ALA A 50 8.90 -5.65 -10.82
CA ALA A 50 9.55 -6.85 -10.32
C ALA A 50 8.57 -7.74 -9.56
N LEU A 51 7.67 -7.15 -8.77
CA LEU A 51 6.61 -7.89 -8.07
C LEU A 51 5.68 -8.61 -9.04
N LEU A 52 5.23 -7.91 -10.10
CA LEU A 52 4.31 -8.43 -11.11
C LEU A 52 4.99 -9.34 -12.15
N ALA A 53 6.30 -9.18 -12.38
CA ALA A 53 7.11 -10.10 -13.17
C ALA A 53 7.45 -11.40 -12.41
N GLY A 54 7.25 -11.41 -11.09
CA GLY A 54 7.26 -12.61 -10.26
C GLY A 54 6.07 -13.53 -10.53
N ALA A 55 5.70 -14.37 -9.56
CA ALA A 55 4.52 -15.24 -9.71
C ALA A 55 3.19 -14.56 -9.33
N SER A 56 3.26 -13.42 -8.62
CA SER A 56 2.09 -12.68 -8.16
C SER A 56 1.46 -11.89 -9.30
N ASN A 57 0.21 -12.17 -9.62
CA ASN A 57 -0.51 -11.50 -10.71
C ASN A 57 -1.38 -10.35 -10.19
N GLU A 58 -1.42 -9.24 -10.92
CA GLU A 58 -2.40 -8.19 -10.67
C GLU A 58 -3.80 -8.63 -11.10
N GLN A 59 -4.79 -8.33 -10.26
CA GLN A 59 -6.19 -8.42 -10.61
C GLN A 59 -6.58 -7.15 -11.37
N THR A 60 -6.61 -7.23 -12.70
CA THR A 60 -6.76 -6.03 -13.54
C THR A 60 -8.21 -5.63 -13.80
N THR A 61 -9.18 -6.53 -13.58
CA THR A 61 -10.60 -6.26 -13.91
C THR A 61 -11.20 -5.16 -13.03
N MET A 62 -10.80 -5.11 -11.75
CA MET A 62 -11.26 -4.08 -10.81
C MET A 62 -10.42 -2.79 -10.90
N GLY A 63 -9.20 -2.89 -11.43
CA GLY A 63 -8.27 -1.78 -11.62
C GLY A 63 -7.67 -1.21 -10.32
N ARG A 64 -6.56 -0.50 -10.47
CA ARG A 64 -5.88 0.21 -9.37
C ARG A 64 -6.70 1.38 -8.83
N LYS A 65 -6.46 1.77 -7.58
CA LYS A 65 -7.08 2.94 -6.96
C LYS A 65 -6.04 3.89 -6.38
N THR A 66 -6.03 5.13 -6.84
CA THR A 66 -5.32 6.21 -6.14
C THR A 66 -6.00 6.47 -4.79
N LEU A 67 -5.23 6.44 -3.72
CA LEU A 67 -5.72 6.69 -2.37
C LEU A 67 -6.04 8.18 -2.19
N SER A 68 -7.09 8.46 -1.42
CA SER A 68 -7.51 9.81 -1.07
C SER A 68 -7.51 10.01 0.43
N GLY A 69 -7.39 11.25 0.90
CA GLY A 69 -7.39 11.55 2.33
C GLY A 69 -6.20 10.93 3.07
N VAL A 70 -5.05 10.80 2.40
CA VAL A 70 -3.83 10.28 3.01
C VAL A 70 -3.39 11.22 4.13
N THR A 71 -3.13 10.67 5.31
CA THR A 71 -2.63 11.42 6.47
C THR A 71 -1.42 10.73 7.07
N VAL A 72 -0.45 11.53 7.52
CA VAL A 72 0.70 11.09 8.33
C VAL A 72 0.56 11.76 9.68
N THR A 73 0.25 10.97 10.72
CA THR A 73 0.03 11.47 12.08
C THR A 73 1.22 11.12 12.96
N VAL A 74 1.88 12.15 13.49
CA VAL A 74 2.90 12.00 14.54
C VAL A 74 2.17 12.03 15.88
N ASP A 75 2.22 10.91 16.61
CA ASP A 75 1.59 10.72 17.91
C ASP A 75 2.66 10.66 18.99
N ASP A 76 2.86 11.80 19.65
CA ASP A 76 3.82 11.96 20.74
C ASP A 76 3.29 11.41 22.08
N THR A 77 2.04 10.94 22.15
CA THR A 77 1.49 10.30 23.35
C THR A 77 1.74 8.79 23.34
N SER A 78 1.66 8.17 22.17
CA SER A 78 1.89 6.73 21.99
C SER A 78 3.23 6.40 21.32
N ASP A 79 4.11 7.40 21.18
CA ASP A 79 5.45 7.28 20.59
C ASP A 79 5.50 6.58 19.22
N ARG A 80 4.65 7.08 18.31
CA ARG A 80 4.46 6.45 16.99
C ARG A 80 4.18 7.44 15.86
N VAL A 81 4.45 6.99 14.64
CA VAL A 81 3.90 7.57 13.42
C VAL A 81 2.93 6.58 12.81
N ALA A 82 1.73 7.06 12.50
CA ALA A 82 0.69 6.31 11.81
C ALA A 82 0.41 6.95 10.45
N VAL A 83 0.16 6.12 9.45
CA VAL A 83 -0.24 6.57 8.12
C VAL A 83 -1.58 5.94 7.78
N ASP A 84 -2.52 6.78 7.38
CA ASP A 84 -3.91 6.41 7.12
C ASP A 84 -4.41 6.98 5.79
N CYS A 85 -5.54 6.47 5.30
CA CYS A 85 -6.27 7.04 4.16
C CYS A 85 -7.76 6.79 4.28
N ALA A 86 -8.56 7.44 3.43
CA ALA A 86 -9.99 7.11 3.34
C ALA A 86 -10.19 5.66 2.86
N ASP A 87 -11.30 5.05 3.28
CA ASP A 87 -11.74 3.73 2.81
C ASP A 87 -11.79 3.67 1.28
N VAL A 88 -11.29 2.56 0.72
CA VAL A 88 -11.19 2.39 -0.73
C VAL A 88 -12.32 1.51 -1.21
N THR A 89 -13.12 2.01 -2.16
CA THR A 89 -14.25 1.26 -2.72
C THR A 89 -14.05 0.95 -4.19
N TRP A 90 -14.18 -0.33 -4.53
CA TRP A 90 -14.35 -0.85 -5.88
C TRP A 90 -15.81 -1.22 -6.07
N THR A 91 -16.51 -0.44 -6.89
CA THR A 91 -17.91 -0.71 -7.24
C THR A 91 -18.00 -1.85 -8.24
N ALA A 92 -19.02 -2.70 -8.13
CA ALA A 92 -19.25 -3.81 -9.05
C ALA A 92 -18.00 -4.71 -9.24
N ALA A 93 -17.47 -5.22 -8.12
CA ALA A 93 -16.31 -6.09 -8.11
C ALA A 93 -16.52 -7.29 -9.03
N SER A 94 -15.56 -7.54 -9.92
CA SER A 94 -15.60 -8.62 -10.90
C SER A 94 -14.19 -9.13 -11.21
N GLY A 95 -14.08 -10.26 -11.91
CA GLY A 95 -12.82 -10.90 -12.29
C GLY A 95 -12.35 -11.95 -11.28
N ASN A 96 -11.05 -12.26 -11.28
CA ASN A 96 -10.48 -13.31 -10.45
C ASN A 96 -10.53 -12.96 -8.96
N ALA A 97 -10.53 -14.00 -8.12
CA ALA A 97 -10.46 -13.85 -6.67
C ALA A 97 -9.19 -13.09 -6.27
N VAL A 98 -9.31 -12.16 -5.30
CA VAL A 98 -8.22 -11.33 -4.79
C VAL A 98 -7.76 -11.89 -3.46
N GLY A 99 -6.44 -12.08 -3.32
CA GLY A 99 -5.79 -12.57 -2.10
C GLY A 99 -5.04 -11.49 -1.32
N ALA A 100 -4.71 -10.36 -1.95
CA ALA A 100 -4.00 -9.27 -1.30
C ALA A 100 -4.24 -7.92 -1.98
N VAL A 101 -4.00 -6.85 -1.23
CA VAL A 101 -3.86 -5.47 -1.73
C VAL A 101 -2.46 -4.98 -1.36
N VAL A 102 -1.74 -4.43 -2.34
CA VAL A 102 -0.47 -3.74 -2.13
C VAL A 102 -0.68 -2.25 -2.27
N ILE A 103 -0.19 -1.47 -1.31
CA ILE A 103 -0.15 0.00 -1.41
C ILE A 103 1.26 0.39 -1.87
N CYS A 104 1.33 1.05 -3.02
CA CYS A 104 2.56 1.55 -3.62
C CYS A 104 2.63 3.08 -3.54
N TYR A 105 3.84 3.63 -3.47
CA TYR A 105 4.12 5.02 -3.80
C TYR A 105 4.36 5.16 -5.30
N ASP A 106 3.66 6.07 -5.97
CA ASP A 106 3.87 6.47 -7.35
C ASP A 106 4.43 7.90 -7.37
N PRO A 107 5.69 8.12 -7.82
CA PRO A 107 6.29 9.45 -7.85
C PRO A 107 5.73 10.38 -8.96
N ASP A 108 5.09 9.83 -9.99
CA ASP A 108 4.52 10.60 -11.11
C ASP A 108 3.35 9.85 -11.76
N THR A 109 2.15 10.19 -11.30
CA THR A 109 0.89 9.61 -11.81
C THR A 109 0.53 10.00 -13.24
N THR A 110 1.30 10.89 -13.89
CA THR A 110 1.01 11.40 -15.25
C THR A 110 1.81 10.71 -16.35
N GLY A 111 2.95 10.11 -16.01
CA GLY A 111 3.85 9.49 -16.98
C GLY A 111 4.69 8.32 -16.46
N GLY A 112 4.57 7.98 -15.17
CA GLY A 112 5.30 6.88 -14.54
C GLY A 112 4.89 5.50 -15.05
N THR A 113 5.78 4.54 -14.82
CA THR A 113 5.62 3.12 -15.12
C THR A 113 5.67 2.30 -13.83
N ASP A 114 5.35 1.01 -13.90
CA ASP A 114 5.42 0.11 -12.75
C ASP A 114 6.84 -0.02 -12.16
N ALA A 115 7.88 0.31 -12.94
CA ALA A 115 9.26 0.36 -12.46
C ALA A 115 9.53 1.59 -11.56
N ASP A 116 8.67 2.60 -11.62
CA ASP A 116 8.75 3.81 -10.78
C ASP A 116 7.95 3.65 -9.48
N LEU A 117 7.00 2.70 -9.43
CA LEU A 117 6.15 2.45 -8.27
C LEU A 117 6.90 1.63 -7.21
N VAL A 118 6.96 2.15 -5.99
CA VAL A 118 7.64 1.51 -4.85
C VAL A 118 6.60 0.86 -3.93
N PRO A 119 6.59 -0.48 -3.77
CA PRO A 119 5.71 -1.14 -2.80
C PRO A 119 6.03 -0.72 -1.36
N LEU A 120 5.00 -0.35 -0.58
CA LEU A 120 5.15 0.10 0.82
C LEU A 120 4.60 -0.92 1.82
N THR A 121 3.37 -1.38 1.61
CA THR A 121 2.68 -2.33 2.49
C THR A 121 1.86 -3.33 1.66
N LYS A 122 1.70 -4.55 2.21
CA LYS A 122 0.78 -5.56 1.69
C LYS A 122 -0.23 -5.91 2.77
N HIS A 123 -1.48 -6.05 2.37
CA HIS A 123 -2.61 -6.39 3.23
C HIS A 123 -3.31 -7.62 2.69
N ASP A 124 -3.45 -8.65 3.52
CA ASP A 124 -4.22 -9.84 3.16
C ASP A 124 -5.70 -9.50 3.00
N VAL A 125 -6.27 -9.99 1.91
CA VAL A 125 -7.70 -9.82 1.57
C VAL A 125 -8.23 -11.18 1.12
N SER A 126 -9.48 -11.47 1.45
CA SER A 126 -10.19 -12.63 0.88
C SER A 126 -11.46 -12.13 0.20
N LEU A 127 -11.35 -11.82 -1.09
CA LEU A 127 -12.46 -11.35 -1.91
C LEU A 127 -12.67 -12.31 -3.08
N THR A 128 -13.86 -12.89 -3.15
CA THR A 128 -14.37 -13.53 -4.37
C THR A 128 -15.36 -12.56 -5.01
N PRO A 129 -15.01 -11.90 -6.12
CA PRO A 129 -15.91 -10.94 -6.76
C PRO A 129 -17.27 -11.55 -7.14
N ASP A 130 -18.34 -10.87 -6.79
CA ASP A 130 -19.73 -11.34 -6.95
C ASP A 130 -20.65 -10.32 -7.66
N GLY A 131 -20.07 -9.23 -8.17
CA GLY A 131 -20.79 -8.11 -8.79
C GLY A 131 -21.26 -7.03 -7.81
N ASN A 132 -21.10 -7.21 -6.49
CA ASN A 132 -21.36 -6.18 -5.50
C ASN A 132 -20.16 -5.24 -5.32
N SER A 133 -20.35 -4.11 -4.62
CA SER A 133 -19.24 -3.25 -4.23
C SER A 133 -18.39 -3.90 -3.14
N PHE A 134 -17.08 -3.83 -3.30
CA PHE A 134 -16.10 -4.17 -2.26
C PHE A 134 -15.51 -2.89 -1.68
N THR A 135 -15.54 -2.77 -0.36
CA THR A 135 -14.89 -1.68 0.38
C THR A 135 -13.80 -2.26 1.25
N LEU A 136 -12.55 -1.83 1.01
CA LEU A 136 -11.44 -2.04 1.92
C LEU A 136 -11.50 -0.94 2.98
N SER A 137 -11.89 -1.31 4.20
CA SER A 137 -11.83 -0.41 5.34
C SER A 137 -10.39 -0.22 5.79
N VAL A 138 -9.94 1.03 5.86
CA VAL A 138 -8.57 1.37 6.24
C VAL A 138 -8.59 2.07 7.60
N ALA A 139 -7.72 1.59 8.50
CA ALA A 139 -7.52 2.19 9.82
C ALA A 139 -6.05 2.03 10.19
N ASP A 140 -5.24 3.01 9.79
CA ASP A 140 -3.77 3.01 9.82
C ASP A 140 -3.16 1.83 9.03
N PHE A 141 -2.98 2.00 7.72
CA PHE A 141 -2.35 0.96 6.90
C PHE A 141 -0.85 0.77 7.23
N TYR A 142 -0.21 1.75 7.89
CA TYR A 142 1.15 1.63 8.39
C TYR A 142 1.33 2.28 9.76
N ARG A 143 2.15 1.66 10.61
CA ARG A 143 2.60 2.21 11.89
C ARG A 143 4.09 1.96 12.09
N ALA A 144 4.80 2.99 12.54
CA ALA A 144 6.18 2.90 13.04
C ALA A 144 6.21 3.39 14.48
N THR A 145 6.94 2.69 15.35
CA THR A 145 7.05 3.02 16.78
C THR A 145 8.52 3.18 17.17
N SER A 146 8.82 4.16 18.03
CA SER A 146 10.16 4.38 18.58
C SER A 146 10.36 3.65 19.91
N THR A 147 10.07 2.35 19.97
CA THR A 147 10.25 1.58 21.21
C THR A 147 11.73 1.54 21.61
N ALA A 148 12.02 1.86 22.88
CA ALA A 148 13.33 1.68 23.51
C ALA A 148 13.62 0.22 23.85
#